data_AF-A0A8J3TKC7-F1
#
_entry.id   AF-A0A8J3TKC7-F1
#
_cell.length_a   1.000
_cell.length_b   1.000
_cell.length_c   1.000
_cell.angle_alpha   90.00
_cell.angle_beta   90.00
_cell.angle_gamma   90.00
#
_symmetry.space_group_name_H-M   'P 1'
#
loop_
_entity.id
_entity.type
_entity.pdbx_description
1 polymer ?
#
loop_
_entity_poly.entity_id
_entity_poly.type
_entity_poly.pdbx_seq_one_letter_code
_entity_poly.pdbx_strand_id
1 'polypeptide(L)'
;MTTPRTGSPLALTVLALLQYKPLHPYGIQRLIRQWGKDKVVNVGQRTSLYRTIDRLTAAGLIGVRETERDQAYPERTVYEITDTGRAVAREWLLDMLATPKQEFPEFPAALSHLLMLAPQEIHDALDRRVRTLSEALATLDAEMSAETGHGLPRITMLEAEYLRAVSAAELQWLRSVTDDLRSGNLTWSATDLLAFAEIPE
;
A
#
# COMPACT_ATOMS: atom_id res chain seq x y z
N MET A 1 28.62 -1.75 -11.42
CA MET A 1 27.92 -0.99 -10.36
C MET A 1 26.54 -1.62 -10.23
N THR A 2 26.29 -2.33 -9.13
CA THR A 2 25.05 -3.06 -8.90
C THR A 2 23.94 -2.04 -8.68
N THR A 3 22.98 -1.95 -9.61
CA THR A 3 21.76 -1.17 -9.44
C THR A 3 21.16 -1.51 -8.07
N PRO A 4 20.77 -0.54 -7.23
CA PRO A 4 20.22 -0.86 -5.92
C PRO A 4 19.02 -1.81 -6.11
N ARG A 5 18.86 -2.78 -5.19
CA ARG A 5 17.64 -3.60 -5.10
C ARG A 5 16.45 -2.68 -5.33
N THR A 6 15.56 -3.07 -6.23
CA THR A 6 14.39 -2.30 -6.67
C THR A 6 13.79 -1.47 -5.54
N GLY A 7 13.61 -0.17 -5.78
CA GLY A 7 13.11 0.77 -4.80
C GLY A 7 11.79 0.31 -4.19
N SER A 8 11.61 0.57 -2.89
CA SER A 8 10.32 0.35 -2.25
C SER A 8 9.30 1.40 -2.74
N PRO A 9 7.99 1.13 -2.63
CA PRO A 9 6.95 2.11 -2.93
C PRO A 9 7.20 3.45 -2.24
N LEU A 10 7.58 3.42 -0.95
CA LEU A 10 7.93 4.63 -0.19
C LEU A 10 9.13 5.38 -0.78
N ALA A 11 10.19 4.67 -1.19
CA ALA A 11 11.35 5.30 -1.80
C ALA A 11 11.00 6.01 -3.11
N LEU A 12 10.19 5.37 -3.96
CA LEU A 12 9.72 5.99 -5.20
C LEU A 12 8.84 7.22 -4.91
N THR A 13 7.93 7.15 -3.92
CA THR A 13 7.12 8.32 -3.51
C THR A 13 7.97 9.47 -3.00
N VAL A 14 9.00 9.20 -2.19
CA VAL A 14 9.93 10.23 -1.71
C VAL A 14 10.63 10.91 -2.89
N LEU A 15 11.16 10.14 -3.84
CA LEU A 15 11.82 10.69 -5.03
C LEU A 15 10.85 11.52 -5.88
N ALA A 16 9.62 11.04 -6.10
CA ALA A 16 8.60 11.77 -6.85
C ALA A 16 8.23 13.11 -6.19
N LEU A 17 8.10 13.15 -4.86
CA LEU A 17 7.82 14.38 -4.12
C LEU A 17 8.99 15.37 -4.16
N LEU A 18 10.23 14.87 -4.07
CA LEU A 18 11.42 15.71 -4.17
C LEU A 18 11.67 16.22 -5.60
N GLN A 19 11.14 15.52 -6.61
CA GLN A 19 11.09 16.03 -7.98
C GLN A 19 10.07 17.16 -8.16
N TYR A 20 8.98 17.16 -7.37
CA TYR A 20 8.05 18.30 -7.35
C TYR A 20 8.69 19.53 -6.70
N LYS A 21 9.33 19.38 -5.53
CA LYS A 21 10.15 20.43 -4.90
C LYS A 21 11.05 19.89 -3.78
N PRO A 22 12.13 20.60 -3.41
CA PRO A 22 12.92 20.28 -2.23
C PRO A 22 12.09 20.37 -0.94
N LEU A 23 12.25 19.38 -0.05
CA LEU A 23 11.44 19.21 1.15
C LEU A 23 12.27 18.67 2.32
N HIS A 24 11.93 19.13 3.53
CA HIS A 24 12.34 18.47 4.76
C HIS A 24 11.40 17.27 5.06
N PRO A 25 11.80 16.30 5.92
CA PRO A 25 11.03 15.07 6.16
C PRO A 25 9.57 15.28 6.59
N TYR A 26 9.28 16.31 7.39
CA TYR A 26 7.91 16.64 7.79
C TYR A 26 7.06 17.13 6.60
N GLY A 27 7.63 17.92 5.69
CA GLY A 27 6.97 18.32 4.45
C GLY A 27 6.63 17.14 3.55
N ILE A 28 7.54 16.16 3.45
CA ILE A 28 7.31 14.90 2.74
C ILE A 28 6.12 14.14 3.37
N GLN A 29 6.13 13.93 4.69
CA GLN A 29 5.04 13.26 5.39
C GLN A 29 3.69 13.97 5.22
N ARG A 30 3.69 15.30 5.25
CA ARG A 30 2.49 16.12 5.05
C ARG A 30 1.93 15.96 3.64
N LEU A 31 2.78 16.04 2.60
CA LEU A 31 2.32 15.91 1.22
C LEU A 31 1.81 14.51 0.90
N ILE A 32 2.42 13.45 1.46
CA ILE A 32 1.90 12.09 1.30
C ILE A 32 0.44 12.00 1.74
N ARG A 33 0.11 12.53 2.92
CA ARG A 33 -1.27 12.54 3.43
C ARG A 33 -2.18 13.46 2.62
N GLN A 34 -1.69 14.67 2.30
CA GLN A 34 -2.49 15.66 1.57
C GLN A 34 -2.87 15.17 0.16
N TRP A 35 -2.01 14.39 -0.48
CA TRP A 35 -2.25 13.83 -1.81
C TRP A 35 -2.82 12.41 -1.77
N GLY A 36 -3.24 11.93 -0.59
CA GLY A 36 -3.83 10.60 -0.40
C GLY A 36 -2.88 9.44 -0.71
N LYS A 37 -1.57 9.68 -0.78
CA LYS A 37 -0.57 8.64 -1.11
C LYS A 37 -0.36 7.65 0.03
N ASP A 38 -0.84 7.95 1.23
CA ASP A 38 -0.94 6.99 2.33
C ASP A 38 -1.89 5.81 2.04
N LYS A 39 -2.74 5.90 1.00
CA LYS A 39 -3.52 4.77 0.47
C LYS A 39 -2.66 3.71 -0.24
N VAL A 40 -1.47 4.08 -0.74
CA VAL A 40 -0.61 3.20 -1.56
C VAL A 40 0.82 3.04 -1.03
N VAL A 41 1.23 3.87 -0.07
CA VAL A 41 2.51 3.72 0.61
C VAL A 41 2.38 3.73 2.12
N ASN A 42 3.03 2.77 2.77
CA ASN A 42 3.07 2.71 4.23
C ASN A 42 4.01 3.77 4.80
N VAL A 43 3.42 4.86 5.26
CA VAL A 43 4.10 6.00 5.91
C VAL A 43 3.67 6.18 7.37
N GLY A 44 2.92 5.21 7.91
CA GLY A 44 2.41 5.25 9.28
C GLY A 44 3.53 5.27 10.31
N GLN A 45 4.65 4.60 10.02
CA GLN A 45 5.82 4.57 10.89
C GLN A 45 6.81 5.68 10.54
N ARG A 46 6.94 6.73 11.37
CA ARG A 46 7.95 7.80 11.15
C ARG A 46 9.34 7.24 10.86
N THR A 47 9.73 6.17 11.57
CA THR A 47 11.01 5.48 11.40
C THR A 47 11.23 4.90 9.99
N SER A 48 10.17 4.55 9.24
CA SER A 48 10.32 4.06 7.86
C SER A 48 10.74 5.19 6.91
N LEU A 49 10.19 6.40 7.09
CA LEU A 49 10.53 7.56 6.27
C LEU A 49 11.99 7.98 6.46
N TYR A 50 12.43 8.16 7.70
CA TYR A 50 13.82 8.55 7.98
C TYR A 50 14.81 7.52 7.44
N ARG A 51 14.59 6.22 7.71
CA ARG A 51 15.43 5.15 7.12
C ARG A 51 15.44 5.15 5.60
N THR A 52 14.33 5.54 4.97
CA THR A 52 14.26 5.66 3.50
C THR A 52 15.09 6.84 3.02
N ILE A 53 14.98 8.00 3.66
CA ILE A 53 15.79 9.19 3.36
C ILE A 53 17.28 8.89 3.53
N ASP A 54 17.68 8.23 4.63
CA ASP A 54 19.07 7.85 4.87
C ASP A 54 19.62 6.95 3.76
N ARG A 55 18.83 5.95 3.33
CA ARG A 55 19.20 5.05 2.23
C ARG A 55 19.31 5.75 0.88
N LEU A 56 18.35 6.63 0.57
CA LEU A 56 18.37 7.41 -0.67
C LEU A 56 19.56 8.37 -0.71
N THR A 57 19.91 8.96 0.44
CA THR A 57 21.08 9.85 0.60
C THR A 57 22.38 9.07 0.44
N ALA A 58 22.52 7.93 1.13
CA ALA A 58 23.68 7.05 1.02
C ALA A 58 23.88 6.49 -0.41
N ALA A 59 22.79 6.32 -1.16
CA ALA A 59 22.82 5.92 -2.56
C ALA A 59 23.06 7.08 -3.54
N GLY A 60 23.19 8.33 -3.06
CA GLY A 60 23.38 9.51 -3.91
C GLY A 60 22.16 9.89 -4.77
N LEU A 61 20.98 9.37 -4.44
CA LEU A 61 19.74 9.64 -5.17
C LEU A 61 19.08 10.95 -4.71
N ILE A 62 19.39 11.38 -3.48
CA ILE A 62 19.00 12.69 -2.93
C ILE A 62 20.21 13.32 -2.26
N GLY A 63 20.23 14.66 -2.21
CA GLY A 63 21.27 15.46 -1.56
C GLY A 63 20.68 16.46 -0.58
N VAL A 64 21.52 16.99 0.31
CA VAL A 64 21.16 18.11 1.18
C VAL A 64 21.24 19.40 0.37
N ARG A 65 20.12 20.12 0.28
CA ARG A 65 20.07 21.43 -0.36
C ARG A 65 20.50 22.53 0.59
N GLU A 66 19.88 22.55 1.77
CA GLU A 66 20.14 23.52 2.83
C GLU A 66 19.78 22.94 4.20
N THR A 67 20.43 23.46 5.23
CA THR A 67 20.05 23.20 6.63
C THR A 67 19.54 24.50 7.21
N GLU A 68 18.24 24.60 7.43
CA GLU A 68 17.62 25.75 8.08
C GLU A 68 17.88 25.66 9.59
N ARG A 69 18.55 26.67 10.14
CA ARG A 69 18.64 26.91 11.60
C ARG A 69 17.62 27.96 11.99
N ASP A 70 16.50 27.54 12.54
CA ASP A 70 15.58 28.43 13.24
C ASP A 70 15.97 28.47 14.72
N GLN A 71 16.15 29.64 15.33
CA GLN A 71 16.61 29.76 16.73
C GLN A 71 15.61 29.17 17.75
N ALA A 72 14.36 28.95 17.34
CA ALA A 72 13.29 28.40 18.17
C ALA A 72 12.94 26.93 17.90
N TYR A 73 13.53 26.28 16.88
CA TYR A 73 13.22 24.91 16.49
C TYR A 73 14.48 24.11 16.09
N PRO A 74 14.48 22.78 16.22
CA PRO A 74 15.62 21.96 15.78
C PRO A 74 15.92 22.17 14.29
N GLU A 75 17.21 22.04 13.93
CA GLU A 75 17.70 22.12 12.55
C GLU A 75 16.84 21.29 11.58
N ARG A 76 16.42 21.91 10.47
CA ARG A 76 15.66 21.23 9.42
C ARG A 76 16.51 21.09 8.17
N THR A 77 16.94 19.87 7.90
CA THR A 77 17.60 19.53 6.64
C THR A 77 16.56 19.42 5.53
N VAL A 78 16.71 20.24 4.50
CA VAL A 78 15.93 20.19 3.26
C VAL A 78 16.68 19.32 2.26
N TYR A 79 15.99 18.31 1.73
CA TYR A 79 16.53 17.41 0.72
C TYR A 79 16.06 17.80 -0.68
N GLU A 80 16.87 17.49 -1.68
CA GLU A 80 16.53 17.59 -3.10
C GLU A 80 16.95 16.33 -3.86
N ILE A 81 16.25 16.02 -4.95
CA ILE A 81 16.57 14.87 -5.80
C ILE A 81 17.73 15.21 -6.76
N THR A 82 18.69 14.29 -6.89
CA THR A 82 19.82 14.42 -7.82
C THR A 82 19.43 14.00 -9.25
N ASP A 83 20.30 14.27 -10.24
CA ASP A 83 20.07 13.76 -11.61
C ASP A 83 20.05 12.23 -11.65
N THR A 84 20.96 11.58 -10.90
CA THR A 84 20.95 10.12 -10.71
C THR A 84 19.64 9.66 -10.06
N GLY A 85 19.15 10.39 -9.05
CA GLY A 85 17.87 10.11 -8.40
C GLY A 85 16.69 10.16 -9.36
N ARG A 86 16.65 11.16 -10.26
CA ARG A 86 15.62 11.28 -11.31
C ARG A 86 15.64 10.09 -12.27
N ALA A 87 16.83 9.69 -12.74
CA ALA A 87 16.97 8.55 -13.64
C ALA A 87 16.51 7.25 -12.96
N VAL A 88 16.99 6.98 -11.75
CA VAL A 88 16.63 5.78 -10.98
C VAL A 88 15.14 5.74 -10.61
N ALA A 89 14.54 6.88 -10.26
CA ALA A 89 13.09 6.95 -9.99
C ALA A 89 12.28 6.52 -11.23
N ARG A 90 12.69 6.96 -12.42
CA ARG A 90 12.05 6.57 -13.68
C ARG A 90 12.21 5.08 -13.96
N GLU A 91 13.41 4.53 -13.77
CA GLU A 91 13.67 3.09 -13.94
C GLU A 91 12.83 2.25 -12.97
N TRP A 92 12.79 2.63 -11.70
CA TRP A 92 11.97 1.94 -10.70
C TRP A 92 10.48 2.02 -11.02
N LEU A 93 9.98 3.19 -11.45
CA LEU A 93 8.57 3.32 -11.84
C LEU A 93 8.23 2.39 -13.01
N LEU A 94 9.10 2.32 -14.03
CA LEU A 94 8.89 1.42 -15.17
C LEU A 94 8.94 -0.06 -14.75
N ASP A 95 9.88 -0.46 -13.91
CA ASP A 95 9.95 -1.83 -13.38
C ASP A 95 8.72 -2.18 -12.53
N MET A 96 8.29 -1.29 -11.63
CA MET A 96 7.11 -1.51 -10.80
C MET A 96 5.81 -1.64 -11.61
N LEU A 97 5.70 -0.94 -12.73
CA LEU A 97 4.56 -1.04 -13.64
C LEU A 97 4.61 -2.31 -14.51
N ALA A 98 5.80 -2.73 -14.95
CA ALA A 98 5.96 -3.83 -15.90
C ALA A 98 6.10 -5.20 -15.24
N THR A 99 6.66 -5.24 -14.02
CA THR A 99 7.06 -6.47 -13.34
C THR A 99 6.22 -6.69 -12.08
N PRO A 100 5.23 -7.60 -12.11
CA PRO A 100 4.52 -8.01 -10.91
C PRO A 100 5.51 -8.58 -9.89
N LYS A 101 5.43 -8.11 -8.65
CA LYS A 101 6.19 -8.68 -7.53
C LYS A 101 5.26 -9.51 -6.68
N GLN A 102 5.81 -10.59 -6.11
CA GLN A 102 5.12 -11.34 -5.10
C GLN A 102 4.98 -10.47 -3.85
N GLU A 103 3.77 -9.99 -3.62
CA GLU A 103 3.38 -9.35 -2.37
C GLU A 103 2.99 -10.42 -1.36
N PHE A 104 3.10 -10.08 -0.08
CA PHE A 104 2.64 -10.92 1.03
C PHE A 104 1.59 -10.16 1.84
N PRO A 105 0.36 -10.00 1.32
CA PRO A 105 -0.69 -9.27 2.02
C PRO A 105 -1.15 -10.03 3.26
N GLU A 106 -1.59 -9.30 4.28
CA GLU A 106 -1.99 -9.90 5.57
C GLU A 106 -3.22 -10.81 5.44
N PHE A 107 -4.17 -10.48 4.56
CA PHE A 107 -5.43 -11.21 4.48
C PHE A 107 -5.28 -12.64 3.95
N PRO A 108 -4.59 -12.91 2.82
CA PRO A 108 -4.28 -14.28 2.40
C PRO A 108 -3.50 -15.09 3.45
N ALA A 109 -2.59 -14.45 4.19
CA ALA A 109 -1.88 -15.11 5.29
C ALA A 109 -2.83 -15.46 6.46
N ALA A 110 -3.79 -14.60 6.78
CA ALA A 110 -4.84 -14.94 7.75
C ALA A 110 -5.72 -16.09 7.24
N LEU A 111 -6.06 -16.10 5.94
CA LEU A 111 -6.82 -17.18 5.31
C LEU A 111 -6.10 -18.53 5.41
N SER A 112 -4.78 -18.56 5.23
CA SER A 112 -3.99 -19.80 5.38
C SER A 112 -3.96 -20.36 6.80
N HIS A 113 -4.45 -19.61 7.79
CA HIS A 113 -4.45 -20.00 9.20
C HIS A 113 -5.86 -19.96 9.83
N LEU A 114 -6.94 -19.96 9.03
CA LEU A 114 -8.32 -19.88 9.53
C LEU A 114 -8.68 -20.98 10.53
N LEU A 115 -8.08 -22.17 10.38
CA LEU A 115 -8.36 -23.33 11.23
C LEU A 115 -7.93 -23.14 12.70
N MET A 116 -7.26 -22.03 13.02
CA MET A 116 -7.01 -21.61 14.41
C MET A 116 -8.27 -21.07 15.11
N LEU A 117 -9.35 -20.80 14.38
CA LEU A 117 -10.57 -20.16 14.87
C LEU A 117 -11.78 -21.10 14.73
N ALA A 118 -12.78 -20.93 15.61
CA ALA A 118 -14.05 -21.61 15.48
C ALA A 118 -14.84 -21.08 14.27
N PRO A 119 -15.73 -21.89 13.65
CA PRO A 119 -16.49 -21.47 12.46
C PRO A 119 -17.25 -20.14 12.64
N GLN A 120 -17.85 -19.91 13.81
CA GLN A 120 -18.57 -18.66 14.10
C GLN A 120 -17.62 -17.46 14.16
N GLU A 121 -16.42 -17.63 14.73
CA GLU A 121 -15.42 -16.55 14.80
C GLU A 121 -14.93 -16.16 13.41
N ILE A 122 -14.76 -17.15 12.52
CA ILE A 122 -14.41 -16.94 11.11
C ILE A 122 -15.52 -16.16 10.41
N HIS A 123 -16.77 -16.62 10.51
CA HIS A 123 -17.92 -15.94 9.92
C HIS A 123 -18.01 -14.48 10.37
N ASP A 124 -17.92 -14.22 11.68
CA ASP A 124 -18.06 -12.87 12.22
C ASP A 124 -16.89 -11.96 11.80
N ALA A 125 -15.68 -12.50 11.66
CA ALA A 125 -14.52 -11.76 11.18
C ALA A 125 -14.64 -11.40 9.68
N LEU A 126 -15.06 -12.36 8.85
CA LEU A 126 -15.28 -12.14 7.41
C LEU A 126 -16.45 -11.18 7.16
N ASP A 127 -17.55 -11.29 7.92
CA ASP A 127 -18.69 -10.38 7.80
C ASP A 127 -18.32 -8.94 8.20
N ARG A 128 -17.50 -8.76 9.25
CA ARG A 128 -16.91 -7.44 9.56
C ARG A 128 -16.10 -6.89 8.39
N ARG A 129 -15.26 -7.72 7.76
CA ARG A 129 -14.45 -7.31 6.61
C ARG A 129 -15.32 -6.93 5.40
N VAL A 130 -16.40 -7.67 5.14
CA VAL A 130 -17.41 -7.35 4.09
C VAL A 130 -17.98 -5.95 4.30
N ARG A 131 -18.37 -5.61 5.54
CA ARG A 131 -18.91 -4.27 5.86
C ARG A 131 -17.86 -3.18 5.63
N THR A 132 -16.65 -3.36 6.16
CA THR A 132 -15.55 -2.39 5.99
C THR A 132 -15.19 -2.16 4.52
N LEU A 133 -15.08 -3.22 3.71
CA LEU A 133 -14.81 -3.08 2.28
C LEU A 133 -15.97 -2.44 1.51
N SER A 134 -17.21 -2.74 1.89
CA SER A 134 -18.40 -2.11 1.28
C SER A 134 -18.41 -0.60 1.53
N GLU A 135 -18.11 -0.16 2.75
CA GLU A 135 -18.00 1.26 3.12
C GLU A 135 -16.84 1.96 2.40
N ALA A 136 -15.67 1.30 2.32
CA ALA A 136 -14.51 1.83 1.63
C ALA A 136 -14.77 1.99 0.12
N LEU A 137 -15.42 1.02 -0.52
CA LEU A 137 -15.82 1.11 -1.93
C LEU A 137 -16.82 2.23 -2.17
N ALA A 138 -17.82 2.40 -1.30
CA ALA A 138 -18.78 3.51 -1.42
C ALA A 138 -18.08 4.87 -1.32
N THR A 139 -17.05 4.99 -0.47
CA THR A 139 -16.25 6.21 -0.34
C THR A 139 -15.41 6.45 -1.60
N LEU A 140 -14.72 5.43 -2.12
CA LEU A 140 -13.95 5.53 -3.36
C LEU A 140 -14.85 5.91 -4.56
N ASP A 141 -16.04 5.32 -4.66
CA ASP A 141 -16.99 5.63 -5.73
C ASP A 141 -17.47 7.08 -5.67
N ALA A 142 -17.69 7.61 -4.46
CA ALA A 142 -18.05 9.02 -4.27
C ALA A 142 -16.89 9.97 -4.62
N GLU A 143 -15.66 9.67 -4.20
CA GLU A 143 -14.46 10.44 -4.54
C GLU A 143 -14.24 10.49 -6.06
N MET A 144 -14.30 9.34 -6.73
CA MET A 144 -14.12 9.25 -8.19
C MET A 144 -15.23 9.99 -8.97
N SER A 145 -16.46 9.90 -8.49
CA SER A 145 -17.59 10.64 -9.10
C SER A 145 -17.42 12.15 -8.97
N ALA A 146 -16.93 12.61 -7.81
CA ALA A 146 -16.62 14.01 -7.60
C ALA A 146 -15.52 14.48 -8.56
N GLU A 147 -14.41 13.76 -8.68
CA GLU A 147 -13.31 14.11 -9.59
C GLU A 147 -13.73 14.20 -11.06
N THR A 148 -14.56 13.26 -11.52
CA THR A 148 -15.16 13.28 -12.86
C THR A 148 -16.02 14.52 -13.08
N GLY A 149 -16.80 14.91 -12.06
CA GLY A 149 -17.61 16.13 -12.08
C GLY A 149 -16.80 17.43 -12.20
N HIS A 150 -15.53 17.42 -11.79
CA HIS A 150 -14.60 18.54 -11.95
C HIS A 150 -13.86 18.55 -13.30
N GLY A 151 -14.13 17.57 -14.18
CA GLY A 151 -13.51 17.47 -15.51
C GLY A 151 -12.04 17.08 -15.49
N LEU A 152 -11.56 16.43 -14.42
CA LEU A 152 -10.18 15.95 -14.36
C LEU A 152 -9.95 14.84 -15.39
N PRO A 153 -8.79 14.80 -16.08
CA PRO A 153 -8.49 13.74 -17.03
C PRO A 153 -8.37 12.38 -16.33
N ARG A 154 -8.93 11.31 -16.90
CA ARG A 154 -8.91 9.93 -16.35
C ARG A 154 -7.55 9.47 -15.81
N ILE A 155 -6.45 9.92 -16.42
CA ILE A 155 -5.08 9.58 -15.99
C ILE A 155 -4.83 9.90 -14.50
N THR A 156 -5.50 10.92 -13.95
CA THR A 156 -5.37 11.29 -12.53
C THR A 156 -6.07 10.31 -11.59
N MET A 157 -6.99 9.50 -12.12
CA MET A 157 -7.85 8.58 -11.38
C MET A 157 -7.42 7.11 -11.49
N LEU A 158 -6.42 6.77 -12.32
CA LEU A 158 -6.05 5.36 -12.59
C LEU A 158 -5.72 4.57 -11.31
N GLU A 159 -5.09 5.21 -10.33
CA GLU A 159 -4.81 4.61 -9.02
C GLU A 159 -6.10 4.23 -8.29
N ALA A 160 -7.08 5.14 -8.24
CA ALA A 160 -8.38 4.91 -7.62
C ALA A 160 -9.19 3.84 -8.38
N GLU A 161 -9.17 3.87 -9.72
CA GLU A 161 -9.79 2.83 -10.56
C GLU A 161 -9.24 1.43 -10.24
N TYR A 162 -7.92 1.31 -10.11
CA TYR A 162 -7.26 0.04 -9.75
C TYR A 162 -7.65 -0.43 -8.35
N LEU A 163 -7.55 0.44 -7.34
CA LEU A 163 -7.91 0.10 -5.96
C LEU A 163 -9.38 -0.34 -5.84
N ARG A 164 -10.28 0.36 -6.54
CA ARG A 164 -11.69 0.01 -6.62
C ARG A 164 -11.88 -1.38 -7.24
N ALA A 165 -11.22 -1.67 -8.37
CA ALA A 165 -11.35 -2.94 -9.07
C ALA A 165 -10.92 -4.13 -8.18
N VAL A 166 -9.76 -4.02 -7.52
CA VAL A 166 -9.25 -5.04 -6.61
C VAL A 166 -10.18 -5.22 -5.40
N SER A 167 -10.61 -4.12 -4.77
CA SER A 167 -11.49 -4.15 -3.59
C SER A 167 -12.87 -4.74 -3.92
N ALA A 168 -13.41 -4.46 -5.11
CA ALA A 168 -14.67 -5.01 -5.57
C ALA A 168 -14.58 -6.53 -5.80
N ALA A 169 -13.49 -7.00 -6.40
CA ALA A 169 -13.24 -8.43 -6.59
C ALA A 169 -13.13 -9.15 -5.24
N GLU A 170 -12.39 -8.58 -4.29
CA GLU A 170 -12.28 -9.15 -2.94
C GLU A 170 -13.63 -9.18 -2.22
N LEU A 171 -14.41 -8.09 -2.27
CA LEU A 171 -15.73 -8.03 -1.66
C LEU A 171 -16.70 -9.06 -2.27
N GLN A 172 -16.65 -9.24 -3.59
CA GLN A 172 -17.45 -10.25 -4.28
C GLN A 172 -17.10 -11.66 -3.77
N TRP A 173 -15.82 -11.98 -3.68
CA TRP A 173 -15.35 -13.27 -3.17
C TRP A 173 -15.76 -13.48 -1.70
N LEU A 174 -15.55 -12.46 -0.85
CA LEU A 174 -15.92 -12.51 0.57
C LEU A 174 -17.42 -12.76 0.78
N ARG A 175 -18.29 -12.11 -0.02
CA ARG A 175 -19.74 -12.33 0.07
C ARG A 175 -20.09 -13.78 -0.25
N SER A 176 -19.49 -14.35 -1.31
CA SER A 176 -19.68 -15.76 -1.66
C SER A 176 -19.28 -16.68 -0.50
N VAL A 177 -18.10 -16.49 0.08
CA VAL A 177 -17.60 -17.34 1.18
C VAL A 177 -18.46 -17.20 2.43
N THR A 178 -18.84 -15.98 2.82
CA THR A 178 -19.69 -15.76 3.99
C THR A 178 -21.09 -16.34 3.80
N ASP A 179 -21.65 -16.28 2.59
CA ASP A 179 -22.93 -16.92 2.27
C ASP A 179 -22.83 -18.46 2.33
N ASP A 180 -21.72 -19.04 1.85
CA ASP A 180 -21.48 -20.48 1.96
C ASP A 180 -21.30 -20.93 3.43
N LEU A 181 -20.62 -20.14 4.25
CA LEU A 181 -20.50 -20.39 5.69
C LEU A 181 -21.86 -20.31 6.39
N ARG A 182 -22.67 -19.29 6.06
CA ARG A 182 -23.99 -19.07 6.68
C ARG A 182 -24.99 -20.15 6.30
N SER A 183 -24.95 -20.60 5.03
CA SER A 183 -25.85 -21.64 4.52
C SER A 183 -25.41 -23.06 4.87
N GLY A 184 -24.20 -23.23 5.39
CA GLY A 184 -23.62 -24.56 5.66
C GLY A 184 -23.14 -25.29 4.41
N ASN A 185 -22.97 -24.59 3.28
CA ASN A 185 -22.36 -25.14 2.07
C ASN A 185 -20.83 -25.25 2.20
N LEU A 186 -20.23 -24.43 3.07
CA LEU A 186 -18.82 -24.53 3.46
C LEU A 186 -18.71 -25.04 4.90
N THR A 187 -18.41 -26.32 5.05
CA THR A 187 -18.23 -27.00 6.34
C THR A 187 -16.97 -27.82 6.33
N TRP A 188 -16.40 -28.04 7.51
CA TRP A 188 -15.26 -28.94 7.71
C TRP A 188 -15.37 -29.61 9.08
N SER A 189 -14.71 -30.75 9.25
CA SER A 189 -14.48 -31.36 10.56
C SER A 189 -12.98 -31.51 10.81
N ALA A 190 -12.57 -31.45 12.07
CA ALA A 190 -11.18 -31.67 12.45
C ALA A 190 -10.69 -33.06 12.00
N THR A 191 -11.57 -34.06 12.04
CA THR A 191 -11.28 -35.42 11.59
C THR A 191 -11.01 -35.48 10.09
N ASP A 192 -11.83 -34.83 9.26
CA ASP A 192 -11.63 -34.81 7.80
C ASP A 192 -10.30 -34.12 7.44
N LEU A 193 -10.00 -33.00 8.11
CA LEU A 193 -8.77 -32.25 7.88
C LEU A 193 -7.50 -33.01 8.32
N LEU A 194 -7.56 -33.72 9.45
CA LEU A 194 -6.46 -34.56 9.92
C LEU A 194 -6.23 -35.76 8.99
N ALA A 195 -7.30 -36.36 8.47
CA ALA A 195 -7.20 -37.46 7.51
C ALA A 195 -6.49 -37.04 6.21
N PHE A 196 -6.61 -35.78 5.77
CA PHE A 196 -5.84 -35.25 4.64
C PHE A 196 -4.37 -34.99 4.97
N ALA A 197 -4.05 -34.63 6.21
CA ALA A 197 -2.67 -34.38 6.65
C ALA A 197 -1.85 -35.68 6.85
N GLU A 198 -2.52 -36.81 7.03
CA GLU A 198 -1.89 -38.14 7.21
C GLU A 198 -1.69 -38.92 5.91
N ILE A 199 -2.14 -38.40 4.74
CA ILE A 199 -1.89 -39.03 3.45
C ILE A 199 -0.40 -38.86 3.10
N PRO A 200 0.42 -39.93 3.04
CA PRO A 200 1.80 -39.82 2.59
C PRO A 200 1.85 -39.46 1.10
N GLU A 201 2.89 -38.72 0.69
CA GLU A 201 3.20 -38.46 -0.74
C GLU A 201 3.20 -39.73 -1.61
#